data_AF-A0A8J4IHB6-F1
#
_entry.id   AF-A0A8J4IHB6-F1
#
_cell.length_a   1.000
_cell.length_b   1.000
_cell.length_c   1.000
_cell.angle_alpha   90.00
_cell.angle_beta   90.00
_cell.angle_gamma   90.00
#
_symmetry.space_group_name_H-M   'P 1'
#
loop_
_entity.id
_entity.type
_entity.pdbx_description
1 polymer ?
#
loop_
_entity_poly.entity_id
_entity_poly.type
_entity_poly.pdbx_seq_one_letter_code
_entity_poly.pdbx_strand_id
1 'polypeptide(L)'
;GQEKLNCNPRKENGSHVVLCELGNPMKAGARITVDMELSVSGLEDMGDAITFQLQLRSKNSPSPANASVTVMVPVEAQAVMELRGNSLPATTVLPASWHRVEGSRRLEDHGIKVEHIYQLHNKGPSTVSGVTLRLAVPSQLGGRILLYLLELGTEGGMSCTNPPGLNAEQV
;
A
#
# COMPACT_ATOMS: atom_id res chain seq x y z
N GLY A 1 -41.65 -4.51 6.63
CA GLY A 1 -40.78 -4.22 5.48
C GLY A 1 -39.95 -3.02 5.81
N GLN A 2 -38.67 -3.02 5.49
CA GLN A 2 -37.78 -1.87 5.71
C GLN A 2 -38.17 -0.82 4.66
N GLU A 3 -38.90 0.22 5.06
CA GLU A 3 -39.27 1.30 4.16
C GLU A 3 -38.03 2.14 3.83
N LYS A 4 -37.78 2.33 2.53
CA LYS A 4 -36.67 3.16 2.06
C LYS A 4 -36.99 4.63 2.34
N LEU A 5 -36.17 5.25 3.17
CA LEU A 5 -36.23 6.68 3.44
C LEU A 5 -35.81 7.50 2.22
N ASN A 6 -36.48 8.65 2.02
CA ASN A 6 -36.10 9.61 0.99
C ASN A 6 -34.92 10.44 1.50
N CYS A 7 -33.72 10.09 1.08
CA CYS A 7 -32.47 10.76 1.43
C CYS A 7 -31.82 11.40 0.21
N ASN A 8 -31.46 12.68 0.32
CA ASN A 8 -30.91 13.46 -0.78
C ASN A 8 -29.56 14.09 -0.36
N PRO A 9 -28.45 13.78 -1.07
CA PRO A 9 -27.18 14.46 -0.83
C PRO A 9 -27.25 15.90 -1.32
N ARG A 10 -26.66 16.81 -0.54
CA ARG A 10 -26.53 18.24 -0.85
C ARG A 10 -25.15 18.73 -0.46
N LYS A 11 -24.70 19.80 -1.12
CA LYS A 11 -23.51 20.54 -0.72
C LYS A 11 -23.97 21.84 -0.07
N GLU A 12 -23.72 22.00 1.22
CA GLU A 12 -24.06 23.21 1.99
C GLU A 12 -22.79 23.80 2.58
N ASN A 13 -22.51 25.08 2.30
CA ASN A 13 -21.38 25.82 2.85
C ASN A 13 -20.02 25.12 2.69
N GLY A 14 -19.82 24.43 1.56
CA GLY A 14 -18.59 23.65 1.28
C GLY A 14 -18.56 22.24 1.89
N SER A 15 -19.50 21.91 2.76
CA SER A 15 -19.65 20.57 3.35
C SER A 15 -20.63 19.70 2.57
N HIS A 16 -20.39 18.38 2.56
CA HIS A 16 -21.32 17.39 2.02
C HIS A 16 -22.29 16.96 3.13
N VAL A 17 -23.59 17.12 2.89
CA VAL A 17 -24.67 16.82 3.84
C VAL A 17 -25.67 15.88 3.18
N VAL A 18 -26.18 14.90 3.91
CA VAL A 18 -27.28 14.04 3.46
C VAL A 18 -28.52 14.39 4.25
N LEU A 19 -29.60 14.78 3.55
CA LEU A 19 -30.88 15.13 4.18
C LEU A 19 -31.89 14.01 3.96
N CYS A 20 -32.37 13.41 5.04
CA CYS A 20 -33.39 12.36 5.01
C CYS A 20 -34.73 12.87 5.54
N GLU A 21 -35.82 12.59 4.84
CA GLU A 21 -37.17 12.99 5.21
C GLU A 21 -37.81 11.96 6.17
N LEU A 22 -37.90 12.30 7.46
CA LEU A 22 -38.45 11.41 8.50
C LEU A 22 -39.98 11.40 8.59
N GLY A 23 -40.66 12.22 7.78
CA GLY A 23 -42.12 12.34 7.74
C GLY A 23 -42.62 13.78 7.89
N ASN A 24 -43.75 14.10 7.24
CA ASN A 24 -44.37 15.42 7.27
C ASN A 24 -45.88 15.31 7.57
N PRO A 25 -46.31 15.38 8.85
CA PRO A 25 -45.48 15.45 10.06
C PRO A 25 -45.00 14.08 10.52
N MET A 26 -43.87 14.05 11.23
CA MET A 26 -43.47 12.88 12.04
C MET A 26 -44.40 12.78 13.25
N LYS A 27 -45.12 11.66 13.39
CA LYS A 27 -46.13 11.49 14.45
C LYS A 27 -45.49 11.42 15.84
N ALA A 28 -46.22 11.89 16.87
CA ALA A 28 -45.79 11.79 18.26
C ALA A 28 -45.54 10.33 18.66
N GLY A 29 -44.43 10.07 19.35
CA GLY A 29 -44.03 8.73 19.78
C GLY A 29 -43.44 7.84 18.67
N ALA A 30 -43.31 8.33 17.42
CA ALA A 30 -42.66 7.58 16.36
C ALA A 30 -41.18 7.34 16.66
N ARG A 31 -40.73 6.11 16.43
CA ARG A 31 -39.31 5.72 16.49
C ARG A 31 -38.90 5.23 15.11
N ILE A 32 -37.89 5.85 14.55
CA ILE A 32 -37.38 5.54 13.21
C ILE A 32 -35.92 5.17 13.38
N THR A 33 -35.55 3.99 12.89
CA THR A 33 -34.16 3.56 12.76
C THR A 33 -33.74 3.80 11.32
N VAL A 34 -32.61 4.46 11.13
CA VAL A 34 -32.06 4.78 9.82
C VAL A 34 -30.68 4.15 9.72
N ASP A 35 -30.53 3.23 8.77
CA ASP A 35 -29.24 2.67 8.41
C ASP A 35 -28.72 3.43 7.18
N MET A 36 -27.50 3.97 7.29
CA MET A 36 -26.88 4.76 6.23
C MET A 36 -25.54 4.15 5.87
N GLU A 37 -25.42 3.72 4.61
CA GLU A 37 -24.15 3.27 4.05
C GLU A 37 -23.42 4.45 3.41
N LEU A 38 -22.17 4.64 3.79
CA LEU A 38 -21.31 5.71 3.31
C LEU A 38 -20.00 5.13 2.82
N SER A 39 -19.59 5.53 1.62
CA SER A 39 -18.25 5.27 1.10
C SER A 39 -17.43 6.53 1.27
N VAL A 40 -16.32 6.42 2.01
CA VAL A 40 -15.38 7.53 2.22
C VAL A 40 -14.07 7.20 1.52
N SER A 41 -13.57 8.15 0.75
CA SER A 41 -12.34 8.04 -0.03
C SER A 41 -11.42 9.23 0.25
N GLY A 42 -10.12 9.10 -0.05
CA GLY A 42 -9.17 10.20 0.11
C GLY A 42 -8.81 10.48 1.57
N LEU A 43 -8.56 9.41 2.35
CA LEU A 43 -8.24 9.50 3.77
C LEU A 43 -6.78 9.88 4.06
N GLU A 44 -5.97 10.12 3.03
CA GLU A 44 -4.52 10.38 3.16
C GLU A 44 -4.22 11.57 4.08
N ASP A 45 -5.10 12.60 4.07
CA ASP A 45 -4.96 13.82 4.86
C ASP A 45 -6.01 13.96 5.99
N MET A 46 -6.82 12.94 6.26
CA MET A 46 -7.94 13.06 7.24
C MET A 46 -7.51 12.98 8.71
N GLY A 47 -6.22 12.83 9.00
CA GLY A 47 -5.71 12.63 10.36
C GLY A 47 -6.25 11.33 10.98
N ASP A 48 -6.41 11.32 12.30
CA ASP A 48 -6.69 10.08 13.04
C ASP A 48 -8.18 9.68 13.08
N ALA A 49 -9.10 10.56 12.66
CA ALA A 49 -10.53 10.28 12.73
C ALA A 49 -11.38 11.12 11.76
N ILE A 50 -12.44 10.50 11.24
CA ILE A 50 -13.51 11.15 10.49
C ILE A 50 -14.63 11.54 11.45
N THR A 51 -15.14 12.76 11.33
CA THR A 51 -16.23 13.25 12.17
C THR A 51 -17.52 13.37 11.38
N PHE A 52 -18.57 12.66 11.81
CA PHE A 52 -19.92 12.79 11.30
C PHE A 52 -20.79 13.54 12.30
N GLN A 53 -21.49 14.58 11.82
CA GLN A 53 -22.49 15.30 12.61
C GLN A 53 -23.88 14.93 12.15
N LEU A 54 -24.68 14.40 13.06
CA LEU A 54 -26.08 14.05 12.84
C LEU A 54 -26.96 15.04 13.58
N GLN A 55 -27.99 15.55 12.91
CA GLN A 55 -28.91 16.54 13.48
C GLN A 55 -30.35 16.25 13.08
N LEU A 56 -31.25 16.28 14.05
CA LEU A 56 -32.69 16.30 13.80
C LEU A 56 -33.19 17.74 13.69
N ARG A 57 -33.92 18.04 12.62
CA ARG A 57 -34.49 19.37 12.35
C ARG A 57 -35.98 19.27 12.06
N SER A 58 -36.76 20.21 12.59
CA SER A 58 -38.19 20.37 12.26
C SER A 58 -38.48 21.84 11.95
N LYS A 59 -39.57 22.09 11.21
CA LYS A 59 -40.05 23.45 10.92
C LYS A 59 -41.03 23.99 11.97
N ASN A 60 -41.18 23.31 13.12
CA ASN A 60 -42.08 23.75 14.18
C ASN A 60 -41.58 25.05 14.82
N SER A 61 -42.50 25.89 15.27
CA SER A 61 -42.20 27.11 16.04
C SER A 61 -42.78 26.99 17.46
N PRO A 62 -42.00 27.29 18.52
CA PRO A 62 -40.59 27.64 18.49
C PRO A 62 -39.72 26.46 18.04
N SER A 63 -38.57 26.75 17.42
CA SER A 63 -37.66 25.70 16.94
C SER A 63 -37.31 24.79 18.11
N PRO A 64 -37.61 23.47 18.04
CA PRO A 64 -37.19 22.56 19.10
C PRO A 64 -35.67 22.60 19.22
N ALA A 65 -35.17 22.34 20.43
CA ALA A 65 -33.74 22.20 20.68
C ALA A 65 -33.17 21.18 19.68
N ASN A 66 -32.24 21.62 18.83
CA ASN A 66 -31.62 20.78 17.83
C ASN A 66 -30.82 19.68 18.54
N ALA A 67 -31.37 18.48 18.63
CA ALA A 67 -30.61 17.31 19.07
C ALA A 67 -29.55 17.01 18.01
N SER A 68 -28.29 17.34 18.31
CA SER A 68 -27.14 16.99 17.48
C SER A 68 -26.26 15.96 18.19
N VAL A 69 -25.77 15.00 17.44
CA VAL A 69 -24.84 13.97 17.90
C VAL A 69 -23.65 13.95 16.96
N THR A 70 -22.46 13.87 17.55
CA THR A 70 -21.21 13.72 16.82
C THR A 70 -20.72 12.30 16.96
N VAL A 71 -20.41 11.67 15.83
CA VAL A 71 -19.82 10.33 15.76
C VAL A 71 -18.42 10.46 15.18
N MET A 72 -17.42 9.98 15.91
CA MET A 72 -16.03 9.93 15.44
C MET A 72 -15.70 8.50 15.05
N VAL A 73 -15.19 8.32 13.83
CA VAL A 73 -14.75 7.04 13.30
C VAL A 73 -13.23 7.11 13.14
N PRO A 74 -12.45 6.26 13.85
CA PRO A 74 -11.00 6.29 13.73
C PRO A 74 -10.55 5.89 12.33
N VAL A 75 -9.46 6.49 11.88
CA VAL A 75 -8.79 6.19 10.61
C VAL A 75 -7.49 5.47 10.93
N GLU A 76 -7.30 4.29 10.37
CA GLU A 76 -6.07 3.51 10.51
C GLU A 76 -5.42 3.32 9.14
N ALA A 77 -4.09 3.47 9.11
CA ALA A 77 -3.30 3.16 7.93
C ALA A 77 -2.98 1.66 7.92
N GLN A 78 -3.23 1.00 6.79
CA GLN A 78 -2.93 -0.41 6.59
C GLN A 78 -2.08 -0.59 5.33
N ALA A 79 -0.90 -1.16 5.48
CA ALA A 79 -0.03 -1.53 4.38
C ALA A 79 0.30 -3.02 4.44
N VAL A 80 0.42 -3.66 3.29
CA VAL A 80 0.75 -5.08 3.18
C VAL A 80 1.90 -5.21 2.19
N MET A 81 3.12 -5.29 2.71
CA MET A 81 4.32 -5.38 1.88
C MET A 81 4.63 -6.84 1.54
N GLU A 82 4.89 -7.10 0.28
CA GLU A 82 5.28 -8.41 -0.23
C GLU A 82 6.64 -8.30 -0.93
N LEU A 83 7.58 -9.14 -0.52
CA LEU A 83 8.86 -9.32 -1.20
C LEU A 83 8.84 -10.61 -1.99
N ARG A 84 9.08 -10.51 -3.30
CA ARG A 84 9.22 -11.64 -4.21
C ARG A 84 10.65 -11.68 -4.74
N GLY A 85 11.17 -12.88 -4.96
CA GLY A 85 12.49 -13.10 -5.51
C GLY A 85 12.46 -14.21 -6.56
N ASN A 86 13.26 -14.07 -7.61
CA ASN A 86 13.49 -15.13 -8.58
C ASN A 86 14.97 -15.19 -8.96
N SER A 87 15.43 -16.37 -9.39
CA SER A 87 16.77 -16.59 -9.90
C SER A 87 16.70 -17.10 -11.35
N LEU A 88 17.52 -16.53 -12.21
CA LEU A 88 17.59 -16.85 -13.64
C LEU A 88 19.03 -17.23 -14.00
N PRO A 89 19.32 -18.50 -14.32
CA PRO A 89 18.41 -19.64 -14.26
C PRO A 89 18.12 -20.09 -12.81
N ALA A 90 16.96 -20.72 -12.58
CA ALA A 90 16.57 -21.20 -11.25
C ALA A 90 17.45 -22.38 -10.77
N THR A 91 17.92 -23.19 -11.71
CA THR A 91 18.90 -24.25 -11.48
C THR A 91 19.86 -24.30 -12.65
N THR A 92 21.09 -24.73 -12.38
CA THR A 92 22.09 -24.91 -13.44
C THR A 92 22.92 -26.17 -13.17
N VAL A 93 23.38 -26.80 -14.25
CA VAL A 93 24.29 -27.94 -14.18
C VAL A 93 25.70 -27.41 -14.40
N LEU A 94 26.58 -27.62 -13.43
CA LEU A 94 27.98 -27.26 -13.56
C LEU A 94 28.75 -28.35 -14.31
N PRO A 95 29.68 -27.99 -15.20
CA PRO A 95 30.58 -28.96 -15.82
C PRO A 95 31.51 -29.57 -14.76
N ALA A 96 31.95 -30.82 -14.98
CA ALA A 96 32.87 -31.52 -14.09
C ALA A 96 34.23 -30.81 -13.92
N SER A 97 34.61 -29.97 -14.90
CA SER A 97 35.80 -29.14 -14.86
C SER A 97 35.55 -27.80 -15.54
N TRP A 98 35.90 -26.70 -14.88
CA TRP A 98 35.91 -25.35 -15.46
C TRP A 98 37.36 -24.89 -15.64
N HIS A 99 37.76 -24.56 -16.87
CA HIS A 99 39.10 -24.06 -17.17
C HIS A 99 39.00 -22.56 -17.40
N ARG A 100 39.65 -21.76 -16.57
CA ARG A 100 39.67 -20.30 -16.75
C ARG A 100 40.46 -19.98 -18.01
N VAL A 101 39.87 -19.20 -18.91
CA VAL A 101 40.59 -18.64 -20.05
C VAL A 101 41.30 -17.37 -19.57
N GLU A 102 42.63 -17.46 -19.45
CA GLU A 102 43.45 -16.37 -18.93
C GLU A 102 43.35 -15.14 -19.85
N GLY A 103 43.09 -13.96 -19.26
CA GLY A 103 42.97 -12.70 -20.00
C GLY A 103 41.67 -12.51 -20.79
N SER A 104 40.72 -13.46 -20.75
CA SER A 104 39.43 -13.27 -21.43
C SER A 104 38.54 -12.26 -20.72
N ARG A 105 37.85 -11.42 -21.50
CA ARG A 105 36.79 -10.50 -21.04
C ARG A 105 35.38 -11.04 -21.33
N ARG A 106 35.27 -12.23 -21.89
CA ARG A 106 33.98 -12.83 -22.24
C ARG A 106 33.38 -13.45 -20.99
N LEU A 107 32.18 -13.03 -20.58
CA LEU A 107 31.53 -13.49 -19.35
C LEU A 107 31.38 -15.00 -19.29
N GLU A 108 31.09 -15.63 -20.44
CA GLU A 108 30.95 -17.07 -20.59
C GLU A 108 32.23 -17.86 -20.25
N ASP A 109 33.40 -17.24 -20.33
CA ASP A 109 34.67 -17.87 -19.97
C ASP A 109 34.92 -17.89 -18.46
N HIS A 110 34.18 -17.07 -17.68
CA HIS A 110 34.32 -16.94 -16.23
C HIS A 110 33.27 -17.72 -15.43
N GLY A 111 32.17 -18.14 -16.06
CA GLY A 111 31.12 -18.86 -15.36
C GLY A 111 29.78 -18.83 -16.09
N ILE A 112 28.76 -19.28 -15.37
CA ILE A 112 27.36 -19.17 -15.79
C ILE A 112 26.80 -17.88 -15.20
N LYS A 113 26.21 -17.04 -16.04
CA LYS A 113 25.50 -15.85 -15.57
C LYS A 113 24.28 -16.29 -14.75
N VAL A 114 24.15 -15.74 -13.54
CA VAL A 114 22.98 -15.91 -12.68
C VAL A 114 22.46 -14.53 -12.29
N GLU A 115 21.18 -14.27 -12.57
CA GLU A 115 20.50 -13.03 -12.23
C GLU A 115 19.52 -13.29 -11.09
N HIS A 116 19.64 -12.53 -10.00
CA HIS A 116 18.67 -12.55 -8.91
C HIS A 116 17.82 -11.27 -8.97
N ILE A 117 16.52 -11.44 -9.20
CA ILE A 117 15.57 -10.33 -9.32
C ILE A 117 14.69 -10.31 -8.07
N TYR A 118 14.67 -9.17 -7.37
CA TYR A 118 13.83 -8.97 -6.20
C TYR A 118 12.84 -7.85 -6.44
N GLN A 119 11.56 -8.12 -6.17
CA GLN A 119 10.47 -7.16 -6.32
C GLN A 119 9.82 -6.93 -4.96
N LEU A 120 9.74 -5.66 -4.56
CA LEU A 120 8.99 -5.23 -3.39
C LEU A 120 7.69 -4.58 -3.85
N HIS A 121 6.56 -5.06 -3.33
CA HIS A 121 5.24 -4.61 -3.75
C HIS A 121 4.34 -4.33 -2.54
N ASN A 122 3.69 -3.17 -2.53
CA ASN A 122 2.66 -2.86 -1.54
C ASN A 122 1.29 -3.27 -2.07
N LYS A 123 0.69 -4.30 -1.46
CA LYS A 123 -0.67 -4.78 -1.74
C LYS A 123 -1.72 -4.10 -0.86
N GLY A 124 -1.30 -3.35 0.16
CA GLY A 124 -2.21 -2.70 1.09
C GLY A 124 -2.81 -1.41 0.52
N PRO A 125 -3.89 -0.91 1.13
CA PRO A 125 -4.56 0.31 0.70
C PRO A 125 -3.75 1.58 0.98
N SER A 126 -2.90 1.59 2.01
CA SER A 126 -2.14 2.78 2.40
C SER A 126 -0.74 2.82 1.78
N THR A 127 -0.32 4.00 1.35
CA THR A 127 1.05 4.29 0.91
C THR A 127 2.03 4.13 2.07
N VAL A 128 3.23 3.63 1.77
CA VAL A 128 4.33 3.51 2.73
C VAL A 128 5.48 4.43 2.35
N SER A 129 6.14 4.99 3.35
CA SER A 129 7.36 5.78 3.19
C SER A 129 8.49 5.19 4.03
N GLY A 130 9.75 5.47 3.66
CA GLY A 130 10.92 5.04 4.44
C GLY A 130 11.19 3.52 4.41
N VAL A 131 10.83 2.84 3.33
CA VAL A 131 11.05 1.39 3.23
C VAL A 131 12.51 1.08 2.91
N THR A 132 13.11 0.17 3.67
CA THR A 132 14.50 -0.27 3.47
C THR A 132 14.54 -1.76 3.13
N LEU A 133 15.10 -2.11 1.97
CA LEU A 133 15.38 -3.49 1.58
C LEU A 133 16.83 -3.86 1.91
N ARG A 134 17.04 -5.00 2.58
CA ARG A 134 18.37 -5.55 2.87
C ARG A 134 18.51 -6.90 2.18
N LEU A 135 19.49 -7.01 1.30
CA LEU A 135 19.82 -8.25 0.58
C LEU A 135 21.18 -8.77 1.07
N ALA A 136 21.22 -10.03 1.45
CA ALA A 136 22.47 -10.75 1.74
C ALA A 136 22.77 -11.67 0.57
N VAL A 137 23.85 -11.41 -0.16
CA VAL A 137 24.26 -12.20 -1.33
C VAL A 137 25.51 -13.01 -0.98
N PRO A 138 25.48 -14.35 -1.10
CA PRO A 138 26.62 -15.20 -0.76
C PRO A 138 27.70 -15.12 -1.85
N SER A 139 28.52 -14.07 -1.82
CA SER A 139 29.60 -13.87 -2.81
C SER A 139 30.83 -14.74 -2.54
N GLN A 140 31.07 -15.15 -1.29
CA GLN A 140 32.24 -15.94 -0.91
C GLN A 140 31.87 -17.10 0.03
N LEU A 141 32.60 -18.21 -0.11
CA LEU A 141 32.51 -19.38 0.77
C LEU A 141 33.92 -19.92 1.04
N GLY A 142 34.33 -19.96 2.31
CA GLY A 142 35.66 -20.48 2.70
C GLY A 142 36.84 -19.73 2.08
N GLY A 143 36.71 -18.40 1.92
CA GLY A 143 37.74 -17.55 1.29
C GLY A 143 37.82 -17.66 -0.24
N ARG A 144 36.91 -18.43 -0.87
CA ARG A 144 36.81 -18.56 -2.33
C ARG A 144 35.59 -17.79 -2.83
N ILE A 145 35.68 -17.21 -4.02
CA ILE A 145 34.55 -16.57 -4.68
C ILE A 145 33.55 -17.66 -5.09
N LEU A 146 32.29 -17.48 -4.69
CA LEU A 146 31.15 -18.32 -5.08
C LEU A 146 30.33 -17.64 -6.17
N LEU A 147 29.90 -16.40 -5.91
CA LEU A 147 29.17 -15.56 -6.86
C LEU A 147 29.95 -14.27 -7.09
N TYR A 148 30.44 -14.08 -8.31
CA TYR A 148 31.04 -12.83 -8.74
C TYR A 148 29.94 -11.81 -9.07
N LEU A 149 29.93 -10.68 -8.36
CA LEU A 149 28.90 -9.65 -8.53
C LEU A 149 29.27 -8.76 -9.73
N LEU A 150 28.52 -8.90 -10.82
CA LEU A 150 28.76 -8.16 -12.07
C LEU A 150 28.12 -6.78 -12.07
N GLU A 151 26.83 -6.72 -11.80
CA GLU A 151 26.05 -5.50 -11.91
C GLU A 151 24.94 -5.48 -10.86
N LEU A 152 24.50 -4.26 -10.51
CA LEU A 152 23.35 -4.02 -9.65
C LEU A 152 22.42 -3.04 -10.38
N GLY A 153 21.27 -3.56 -10.82
CA GLY A 153 20.21 -2.78 -11.43
C GLY A 153 19.10 -2.44 -10.44
N THR A 154 18.46 -1.29 -10.63
CA THR A 154 17.33 -0.83 -9.81
C THR A 154 16.25 -0.22 -10.70
N GLU A 155 14.99 -0.50 -10.39
CA GLU A 155 13.81 0.09 -11.05
C GLU A 155 12.87 0.72 -10.01
N GLY A 156 11.96 1.58 -10.45
CA GLY A 156 10.92 2.15 -9.58
C GLY A 156 11.41 3.21 -8.59
N GLY A 157 12.50 3.92 -8.91
CA GLY A 157 12.98 5.06 -8.11
C GLY A 157 13.67 4.66 -6.80
N MET A 158 14.04 3.38 -6.63
CA MET A 158 14.83 2.93 -5.50
C MET A 158 16.30 3.32 -5.64
N SER A 159 16.96 3.64 -4.53
CA SER A 159 18.39 3.87 -4.47
C SER A 159 19.05 2.72 -3.70
N CYS A 160 20.08 2.11 -4.30
CA CYS A 160 20.84 1.03 -3.69
C CYS A 160 22.29 1.43 -3.49
N THR A 161 22.90 0.92 -2.41
CA THR A 161 24.35 1.03 -2.20
C THR A 161 25.05 -0.13 -2.89
N ASN A 162 26.10 0.17 -3.67
CA ASN A 162 26.88 -0.88 -4.32
C ASN A 162 27.51 -1.82 -3.29
N PRO A 163 27.40 -3.15 -3.47
CA PRO A 163 28.06 -4.10 -2.61
C PRO A 163 29.59 -4.00 -2.77
N PRO A 164 30.36 -4.34 -1.73
CA PRO A 164 31.81 -4.34 -1.82
C PRO A 164 32.29 -5.31 -2.91
N GLY A 165 33.25 -4.88 -3.72
CA GLY A 165 33.84 -5.71 -4.77
C GLY A 165 32.97 -5.92 -6.01
N LEU A 166 31.93 -5.11 -6.22
CA LEU A 166 31.13 -5.10 -7.46
C LEU A 166 32.04 -4.86 -8.67
N ASN A 167 32.01 -5.79 -9.61
CA ASN A 167 32.86 -5.88 -10.81
C ASN A 167 34.34 -5.49 -10.61
N ALA A 168 34.99 -5.95 -9.54
CA ALA A 168 36.36 -5.55 -9.21
C ALA A 168 37.40 -5.91 -10.30
N GLU A 169 37.18 -6.99 -11.04
CA GLU A 169 38.08 -7.47 -12.11
C GLU A 169 37.80 -6.80 -13.46
N GLN A 170 36.78 -5.94 -13.55
CA GLN A 170 36.36 -5.25 -14.79
C GLN A 170 36.18 -6.22 -15.97
N VAL A 171 35.52 -7.35 -15.69
CA VAL A 171 35.10 -8.32 -16.71
C VAL A 171 33.93 -7.75 -17.49
#